data_AF-A0AA42T116-F1
#
_entry.id   AF-A0AA42T116-F1
#
_cell.length_a   1.000
_cell.length_b   1.000
_cell.length_c   1.000
_cell.angle_alpha   90.00
_cell.angle_beta   90.00
_cell.angle_gamma   90.00
#
_symmetry.space_group_name_H-M   'P 1'
#
loop_
_entity.id
_entity.type
_entity.pdbx_description
1 polymer ?
#
loop_
_entity_poly.entity_id
_entity_poly.type
_entity_poly.pdbx_seq_one_letter_code
_entity_poly.pdbx_strand_id
1 'polypeptide(L)'
;MPIMPTAVRQLIDQAIVPGSMSLPRHYPRPDDWDGWQIGFRRHGLTGESLVGTAPGAWQPGWYVIALNGFDDPFFIDLDEEAQGFPVYYAPHGAGRWDAEWVASSLQHFAEILATLRDIAADETAAQNYLEREVGLAGELWPEVLEHYRSAALVEHEDVSLEAPPGDEIWQHGALIITRIGPQKMKVVQFLRQALELSPQEALTLAGQQSIPVAQGYLVRLQRTQVHLQGLGATVEFRPDSPALRTFQRDTFLRIEELIDCVKAQQERELAYDLYTAEADAFDPRDAVFLAGPVQVAANGEEAYPDSVTRRGLRFSYSGEQFQDVVDLAIQQKPDASHAEIIRALNHYSEHDDFLDIGE
;
A
#
# COMPACT_ATOMS: atom_id res chain seq x y z
N MET A 1 -5.12 -17.40 4.84
CA MET A 1 -4.38 -16.49 5.73
C MET A 1 -5.08 -16.50 7.10
N PRO A 2 -4.38 -16.38 8.23
CA PRO A 2 -5.04 -16.16 9.52
C PRO A 2 -5.80 -14.84 9.53
N ILE A 3 -6.90 -14.80 10.30
CA ILE A 3 -7.67 -13.58 10.54
C ILE A 3 -6.81 -12.61 11.35
N MET A 4 -6.80 -11.33 10.98
CA MET A 4 -6.09 -10.29 11.72
C MET A 4 -6.65 -10.17 13.15
N PRO A 5 -5.82 -10.28 14.19
CA PRO A 5 -6.26 -10.05 15.57
C PRO A 5 -6.75 -8.62 15.79
N THR A 6 -7.77 -8.42 16.63
CA THR A 6 -8.34 -7.09 16.91
C THR A 6 -7.30 -6.09 17.42
N ALA A 7 -6.35 -6.53 18.27
CA ALA A 7 -5.29 -5.67 18.78
C ALA A 7 -4.32 -5.19 17.68
N VAL A 8 -4.04 -6.07 16.71
CA VAL A 8 -3.22 -5.74 15.53
C VAL A 8 -3.93 -4.71 14.66
N ARG A 9 -5.23 -4.92 14.41
CA ARG A 9 -6.06 -3.96 13.68
C ARG A 9 -6.07 -2.59 14.35
N GLN A 10 -6.26 -2.53 15.66
CA GLN A 10 -6.26 -1.28 16.41
C GLN A 10 -4.94 -0.51 16.33
N LEU A 11 -3.79 -1.19 16.32
CA LEU A 11 -2.51 -0.51 16.11
C LEU A 11 -2.40 0.03 14.69
N ILE A 12 -2.75 -0.81 13.69
CA ILE A 12 -2.70 -0.45 12.28
C ILE A 12 -3.60 0.76 11.99
N ASP A 13 -4.82 0.76 12.51
CA ASP A 13 -5.79 1.87 12.35
C ASP A 13 -5.29 3.18 12.97
N GLN A 14 -4.48 3.11 14.03
CA GLN A 14 -3.87 4.32 14.63
C GLN A 14 -2.74 4.90 13.79
N ALA A 15 -2.07 4.07 12.98
CA ALA A 15 -0.99 4.46 12.05
C ALA A 15 -0.03 5.53 12.61
N ILE A 16 0.49 5.30 13.82
CA ILE A 16 1.25 6.32 14.57
C ILE A 16 2.61 6.55 13.90
N VAL A 17 2.88 7.79 13.46
CA VAL A 17 4.16 8.18 12.84
C VAL A 17 4.90 9.17 13.76
N PRO A 18 5.97 8.75 14.47
CA PRO A 18 6.69 9.62 15.42
C PRO A 18 7.65 10.63 14.79
N GLY A 19 7.98 10.47 13.50
CA GLY A 19 8.80 11.42 12.73
C GLY A 19 10.23 10.97 12.40
N SER A 20 10.85 10.09 13.20
CA SER A 20 12.17 9.51 12.90
C SER A 20 12.10 8.50 11.75
N MET A 21 13.12 8.50 10.87
CA MET A 21 13.23 7.55 9.75
C MET A 21 13.41 6.09 10.17
N SER A 22 13.98 5.86 11.37
CA SER A 22 14.20 4.52 11.92
C SER A 22 12.94 3.96 12.60
N LEU A 23 11.95 4.80 12.89
CA LEU A 23 10.69 4.42 13.54
C LEU A 23 9.58 4.12 12.51
N PRO A 24 8.51 3.41 12.92
CA PRO A 24 7.37 3.12 12.06
C PRO A 24 6.85 4.36 11.33
N ARG A 25 6.72 4.23 10.02
CA ARG A 25 6.21 5.27 9.11
C ARG A 25 5.11 4.75 8.20
N HIS A 26 5.20 3.48 7.82
CA HIS A 26 4.32 2.88 6.85
C HIS A 26 3.53 1.75 7.51
N TYR A 27 2.22 1.78 7.38
CA TYR A 27 1.32 0.77 7.93
C TYR A 27 0.49 0.13 6.81
N PRO A 28 0.18 -1.17 6.90
CA PRO A 28 -0.81 -1.81 6.03
C PRO A 28 -2.17 -1.14 6.18
N ARG A 29 -3.03 -1.28 5.16
CA ARG A 29 -4.47 -1.21 5.39
C ARG A 29 -4.91 -2.54 6.01
N PRO A 30 -5.89 -2.57 6.94
CA PRO A 30 -6.36 -3.83 7.52
C PRO A 30 -6.71 -4.90 6.46
N ASP A 31 -7.34 -4.46 5.37
CA ASP A 31 -7.80 -5.33 4.28
C ASP A 31 -6.67 -5.75 3.31
N ASP A 32 -5.52 -5.07 3.33
CA ASP A 32 -4.33 -5.41 2.54
C ASP A 32 -3.17 -5.95 3.42
N TRP A 33 -3.48 -6.40 4.62
CA TRP A 33 -2.43 -6.94 5.49
C TRP A 33 -1.73 -8.16 4.90
N ASP A 34 -2.39 -8.90 4.00
CA ASP A 34 -1.78 -9.99 3.24
C ASP A 34 -0.74 -9.52 2.23
N GLY A 35 -1.03 -8.47 1.46
CA GLY A 35 -0.08 -7.88 0.52
C GLY A 35 1.19 -7.42 1.22
N TRP A 36 1.07 -6.99 2.48
CA TRP A 36 2.21 -6.58 3.30
C TRP A 36 3.17 -7.69 3.70
N GLN A 37 2.75 -8.95 3.59
CA GLN A 37 3.60 -10.10 3.86
C GLN A 37 4.43 -10.53 2.64
N ILE A 38 4.19 -9.94 1.46
CA ILE A 38 4.98 -10.18 0.25
C ILE A 38 6.38 -9.59 0.45
N GLY A 39 7.40 -10.40 0.18
CA GLY A 39 8.81 -10.10 0.46
C GLY A 39 9.32 -10.65 1.80
N PHE A 40 8.41 -11.01 2.72
CA PHE A 40 8.73 -11.58 4.04
C PHE A 40 8.32 -13.03 4.16
N ARG A 41 7.03 -13.29 3.92
CA ARG A 41 6.42 -14.62 4.05
C ARG A 41 6.23 -15.32 2.71
N ARG A 42 6.12 -14.55 1.63
CA ARG A 42 5.91 -15.05 0.26
C ARG A 42 6.76 -14.29 -0.74
N HIS A 43 7.27 -15.00 -1.73
CA HIS A 43 7.99 -14.42 -2.84
C HIS A 43 7.04 -13.66 -3.76
N GLY A 44 7.36 -12.40 -4.10
CA GLY A 44 6.45 -11.53 -4.86
C GLY A 44 6.16 -11.97 -6.30
N LEU A 45 7.07 -12.75 -6.91
CA LEU A 45 6.89 -13.28 -8.27
C LEU A 45 6.40 -14.74 -8.34
N THR A 46 7.02 -15.66 -7.60
CA THR A 46 6.67 -17.09 -7.65
C THR A 46 5.52 -17.45 -6.72
N GLY A 47 5.21 -16.60 -5.73
CA GLY A 47 4.25 -16.90 -4.67
C GLY A 47 4.72 -17.94 -3.65
N GLU A 48 5.94 -18.47 -3.81
CA GLU A 48 6.50 -19.48 -2.91
C GLU A 48 6.69 -18.93 -1.50
N SER A 49 6.60 -19.82 -0.51
CA SER A 49 6.76 -19.42 0.89
C SER A 49 8.24 -19.13 1.20
N LEU A 50 8.48 -17.99 1.83
CA LEU A 50 9.79 -17.58 2.35
C LEU A 50 9.94 -17.91 3.85
N VAL A 51 8.93 -18.54 4.45
CA VAL A 51 8.89 -18.90 5.86
C VAL A 51 9.76 -20.13 6.14
N GLY A 52 10.47 -20.12 7.26
CA GLY A 52 11.23 -21.27 7.72
C GLY A 52 11.57 -21.20 9.20
N THR A 53 11.96 -22.33 9.78
CA THR A 53 12.34 -22.45 11.20
C THR A 53 13.85 -22.49 11.42
N ALA A 54 14.65 -22.33 10.36
CA ALA A 54 16.10 -22.26 10.46
C ALA A 54 16.52 -20.93 11.13
N PRO A 55 17.69 -20.90 11.82
CA PRO A 55 18.23 -19.64 12.33
C PRO A 55 18.37 -18.59 11.23
N GLY A 56 17.83 -17.39 11.47
CA GLY A 56 17.81 -16.30 10.50
C GLY A 56 16.71 -16.39 9.43
N ALA A 57 15.86 -17.41 9.45
CA ALA A 57 14.68 -17.48 8.58
C ALA A 57 13.49 -16.71 9.19
N TRP A 58 12.59 -16.24 8.32
CA TRP A 58 11.33 -15.63 8.75
C TRP A 58 10.41 -16.69 9.36
N GLN A 59 10.04 -16.56 10.64
CA GLN A 59 9.36 -17.65 11.34
C GLN A 59 7.88 -17.79 10.94
N PRO A 60 7.29 -18.99 11.09
CA PRO A 60 5.88 -19.22 10.74
C PRO A 60 4.89 -18.31 11.45
N GLY A 61 5.14 -17.93 12.69
CA GLY A 61 4.27 -17.03 13.45
C GLY A 61 4.45 -15.54 13.11
N TRP A 62 5.49 -15.15 12.38
CA TRP A 62 5.88 -13.75 12.22
C TRP A 62 5.08 -12.99 11.15
N TYR A 63 4.45 -11.89 11.54
CA TYR A 63 3.68 -11.02 10.64
C TYR A 63 4.05 -9.57 10.80
N VAL A 64 4.33 -8.92 9.66
CA VAL A 64 4.67 -7.50 9.58
C VAL A 64 3.43 -6.66 9.90
N ILE A 65 3.60 -5.67 10.77
CA ILE A 65 2.55 -4.74 11.20
C ILE A 65 2.88 -3.28 10.83
N ALA A 66 4.14 -2.95 10.61
CA ALA A 66 4.58 -1.65 10.11
C ALA A 66 5.97 -1.75 9.49
N LEU A 67 6.35 -0.76 8.68
CA LEU A 67 7.72 -0.56 8.18
C LEU A 67 8.23 0.85 8.57
N ASN A 68 9.52 1.01 8.81
CA ASN A 68 10.15 2.33 8.89
C ASN A 68 10.47 2.89 7.49
N GLY A 69 11.15 4.06 7.44
CA GLY A 69 11.53 4.71 6.18
C GLY A 69 12.66 4.02 5.41
N PHE A 70 13.25 2.95 5.95
CA PHE A 70 14.25 2.10 5.29
C PHE A 70 13.66 0.76 4.82
N ASP A 71 12.33 0.64 4.89
CA ASP A 71 11.56 -0.59 4.72
C ASP A 71 11.81 -1.66 5.80
N ASP A 72 12.43 -1.33 6.95
CA ASP A 72 12.65 -2.30 8.03
C ASP A 72 11.36 -2.67 8.77
N PRO A 73 11.13 -3.95 9.07
CA PRO A 73 9.86 -4.44 9.55
C PRO A 73 9.76 -4.33 11.07
N PHE A 74 8.61 -3.87 11.51
CA PHE A 74 8.08 -4.13 12.83
C PHE A 74 7.07 -5.25 12.69
N PHE A 75 7.22 -6.30 13.48
CA PHE A 75 6.43 -7.51 13.35
C PHE A 75 6.12 -8.12 14.72
N ILE A 76 5.14 -9.01 14.72
CA ILE A 76 4.71 -9.76 15.90
C ILE A 76 4.75 -11.26 15.58
N ASP A 77 4.69 -12.09 16.61
CA ASP A 77 4.34 -13.49 16.47
C ASP A 77 2.85 -13.72 16.83
N LEU A 78 2.08 -14.30 15.91
CA LEU A 78 0.65 -14.59 16.14
C LEU A 78 0.41 -15.65 17.22
N ASP A 79 1.42 -16.48 17.54
CA ASP A 79 1.32 -17.46 18.61
C ASP A 79 1.51 -16.82 20.00
N GLU A 80 1.82 -15.51 20.08
CA GLU A 80 2.10 -14.78 21.32
C GLU A 80 0.96 -13.85 21.78
N GLU A 81 -0.28 -14.12 21.34
CA GLU A 81 -1.47 -13.36 21.75
C GLU A 81 -1.62 -13.27 23.27
N ALA A 82 -1.34 -14.36 23.99
CA ALA A 82 -1.42 -14.41 25.46
C ALA A 82 -0.45 -13.46 26.17
N GLN A 83 0.61 -13.02 25.48
CA GLN A 83 1.59 -12.04 25.98
C GLN A 83 1.26 -10.61 25.56
N GLY A 84 0.16 -10.41 24.82
CA GLY A 84 -0.22 -9.10 24.27
C GLY A 84 0.52 -8.73 22.99
N PHE A 85 1.02 -9.73 22.25
CA PHE A 85 1.80 -9.56 21.02
C PHE A 85 3.03 -8.65 21.22
N PRO A 86 4.12 -9.18 21.81
CA PRO A 86 5.40 -8.49 21.83
C PRO A 86 5.81 -8.04 20.42
N VAL A 87 6.40 -6.85 20.32
CA VAL A 87 6.80 -6.29 19.02
C VAL A 87 8.30 -6.49 18.83
N TYR A 88 8.63 -6.93 17.62
CA TYR A 88 9.98 -7.19 17.17
C TYR A 88 10.37 -6.30 16.00
N TYR A 89 11.67 -6.09 15.85
CA TYR A 89 12.32 -5.36 14.78
C TYR A 89 13.44 -6.20 14.17
N ALA A 90 13.72 -6.06 12.87
CA ALA A 90 14.88 -6.69 12.25
C ALA A 90 15.35 -5.92 11.00
N PRO A 91 16.57 -5.38 10.94
CA PRO A 91 17.01 -4.59 9.79
C PRO A 91 17.06 -5.41 8.48
N HIS A 92 16.56 -4.84 7.38
CA HIS A 92 16.58 -5.44 6.06
C HIS A 92 17.97 -5.50 5.45
N GLY A 93 18.21 -6.57 4.69
CA GLY A 93 19.34 -6.64 3.75
C GLY A 93 20.55 -7.44 4.25
N ALA A 94 20.45 -8.12 5.40
CA ALA A 94 21.50 -9.00 5.91
C ALA A 94 21.42 -10.45 5.39
N GLY A 95 20.39 -10.79 4.61
CA GLY A 95 20.13 -12.18 4.16
C GLY A 95 19.71 -13.12 5.29
N ARG A 96 19.36 -12.56 6.45
CA ARG A 96 18.85 -13.23 7.65
C ARG A 96 17.95 -12.26 8.41
N TRP A 97 17.05 -12.82 9.22
CA TRP A 97 16.14 -12.08 10.10
C TRP A 97 16.46 -12.40 11.56
N ASP A 98 17.10 -11.44 12.24
CA ASP A 98 17.38 -11.52 13.66
C ASP A 98 16.41 -10.60 14.40
N ALA A 99 15.43 -11.21 15.09
CA ALA A 99 14.41 -10.47 15.82
C ALA A 99 14.99 -9.80 17.07
N GLU A 100 14.96 -8.47 17.07
CA GLU A 100 15.19 -7.63 18.23
C GLU A 100 13.86 -7.36 18.93
N TRP A 101 13.77 -7.62 20.23
CA TRP A 101 12.58 -7.34 21.03
C TRP A 101 12.53 -5.85 21.38
N VAL A 102 11.57 -5.12 20.82
CA VAL A 102 11.51 -3.65 20.92
C VAL A 102 10.39 -3.13 21.81
N ALA A 103 9.34 -3.93 22.05
CA ALA A 103 8.32 -3.62 23.03
C ALA A 103 7.66 -4.89 23.58
N SER A 104 7.23 -4.82 24.85
CA SER A 104 6.62 -5.95 25.56
C SER A 104 5.22 -6.33 25.08
N SER A 105 4.51 -5.42 24.40
CA SER A 105 3.19 -5.67 23.82
C SER A 105 2.88 -4.64 22.72
N LEU A 106 1.88 -4.91 21.89
CA LEU A 106 1.36 -3.94 20.91
C LEU A 106 0.90 -2.64 21.57
N GLN A 107 0.27 -2.73 22.74
CA GLN A 107 -0.19 -1.56 23.48
C GLN A 107 1.00 -0.71 23.94
N HIS A 108 2.00 -1.32 24.57
CA HIS A 108 3.19 -0.60 25.03
C HIS A 108 3.94 0.01 23.84
N PHE A 109 4.02 -0.70 22.72
CA PHE A 109 4.59 -0.16 21.49
C PHE A 109 3.85 1.09 21.01
N ALA A 110 2.51 1.05 20.95
CA ALA A 110 1.70 2.20 20.57
C ALA A 110 1.94 3.41 21.50
N GLU A 111 2.03 3.18 22.81
CA GLU A 111 2.30 4.21 23.82
C GLU A 111 3.67 4.86 23.63
N ILE A 112 4.71 4.07 23.33
CA ILE A 112 6.05 4.57 22.99
C ILE A 112 5.99 5.48 21.75
N LEU A 113 5.37 5.00 20.67
CA LEU A 113 5.27 5.76 19.42
C LEU A 113 4.47 7.05 19.58
N ALA A 114 3.35 7.01 20.29
CA ALA A 114 2.51 8.18 20.54
C ALA A 114 3.24 9.23 21.39
N THR A 115 3.95 8.77 22.43
CA THR A 115 4.72 9.66 23.29
C THR A 115 5.84 10.34 22.50
N LEU A 116 6.61 9.57 21.71
CA LEU A 116 7.68 10.11 20.86
C LEU A 116 7.15 11.09 19.81
N ARG A 117 5.99 10.82 19.20
CA ARG A 117 5.31 11.76 18.29
C ARG A 117 4.99 13.08 19.01
N ASP A 118 4.42 13.00 20.20
CA ASP A 118 3.92 14.18 20.93
C ASP A 118 5.05 15.06 21.46
N ILE A 119 6.22 14.46 21.74
CA ILE A 119 7.43 15.17 22.18
C ILE A 119 8.47 15.34 21.07
N ALA A 120 8.15 15.04 19.81
CA ALA A 120 9.12 15.02 18.70
C ALA A 120 9.84 16.37 18.50
N ALA A 121 9.18 17.48 18.86
CA ALA A 121 9.75 18.83 18.77
C ALA A 121 10.65 19.22 19.97
N ASP A 122 10.66 18.42 21.04
CA ASP A 122 11.50 18.61 22.23
C ASP A 122 12.51 17.46 22.32
N GLU A 123 13.67 17.66 21.70
CA GLU A 123 14.75 16.68 21.65
C GLU A 123 15.20 16.25 23.05
N THR A 124 15.19 17.16 24.03
CA THR A 124 15.58 16.84 25.41
C THR A 124 14.54 15.96 26.08
N ALA A 125 13.25 16.24 25.88
CA ALA A 125 12.18 15.39 26.36
C ALA A 125 12.23 14.00 25.70
N ALA A 126 12.45 13.93 24.38
CA ALA A 126 12.58 12.68 23.65
C ALA A 126 13.76 11.82 24.15
N GLN A 127 14.94 12.42 24.32
CA GLN A 127 16.11 11.73 24.87
C GLN A 127 15.85 11.19 26.29
N ASN A 128 15.30 12.02 27.18
CA ASN A 128 14.98 11.60 28.55
C ASN A 128 13.95 10.47 28.59
N TYR A 129 12.96 10.50 27.69
CA TYR A 129 11.96 9.45 27.58
C TYR A 129 12.60 8.12 27.14
N LEU A 130 13.39 8.14 26.06
CA LEU A 130 14.08 6.95 25.54
C LEU A 130 15.03 6.33 26.56
N GLU A 131 15.78 7.13 27.32
CA GLU A 131 16.73 6.64 28.32
C GLU A 131 16.06 6.02 29.56
N ARG A 132 14.80 6.37 29.83
CA ARG A 132 14.08 5.94 31.05
C ARG A 132 13.10 4.83 30.80
N GLU A 133 12.30 4.96 29.75
CA GLU A 133 11.13 4.11 29.51
C GLU A 133 11.41 3.01 28.49
N VAL A 134 12.50 3.14 27.72
CA VAL A 134 12.82 2.22 26.64
C VAL A 134 14.12 1.47 26.92
N GLY A 135 14.08 0.15 26.78
CA GLY A 135 15.28 -0.68 26.95
C GLY A 135 16.27 -0.42 25.81
N LEU A 136 17.45 0.11 26.12
CA LEU A 136 18.53 0.36 25.14
C LEU A 136 19.35 -0.90 24.79
N ALA A 137 18.74 -2.08 24.90
CA ALA A 137 19.34 -3.32 24.42
C ALA A 137 18.97 -3.51 22.95
N GLY A 138 19.92 -3.97 22.12
CA GLY A 138 19.72 -4.11 20.68
C GLY A 138 20.27 -2.93 19.88
N GLU A 139 19.73 -2.71 18.69
CA GLU A 139 20.20 -1.72 17.72
C GLU A 139 19.19 -0.58 17.53
N LEU A 140 17.88 -0.85 17.55
CA LEU A 140 16.86 0.15 17.21
C LEU A 140 16.88 1.35 18.15
N TRP A 141 16.65 1.13 19.43
CA TRP A 141 16.46 2.24 20.38
C TRP A 141 17.72 3.07 20.61
N PRO A 142 18.94 2.48 20.67
CA PRO A 142 20.17 3.26 20.65
C PRO A 142 20.32 4.13 19.39
N GLU A 143 19.96 3.61 18.21
CA GLU A 143 19.99 4.39 16.95
C GLU A 143 19.02 5.56 16.99
N VAL A 144 17.79 5.34 17.45
CA VAL A 144 16.76 6.38 17.62
C VAL A 144 17.24 7.45 18.60
N LEU A 145 17.88 7.07 19.70
CA LEU A 145 18.44 8.00 20.67
C LEU A 145 19.58 8.83 20.09
N GLU A 146 20.47 8.22 19.31
CA GLU A 146 21.56 8.92 18.64
C GLU A 146 21.05 9.90 17.59
N HIS A 147 19.95 9.59 16.89
CA HIS A 147 19.28 10.53 16.00
C HIS A 147 18.87 11.81 16.74
N TYR A 148 18.19 11.69 17.89
CA TYR A 148 17.82 12.87 18.70
C TYR A 148 19.02 13.62 19.31
N ARG A 149 20.15 12.95 19.56
CA ARG A 149 21.38 13.60 20.05
C ARG A 149 22.13 14.34 18.95
N SER A 150 22.16 13.78 17.75
CA SER A 150 22.84 14.36 16.60
C SER A 150 22.08 15.53 15.98
N ALA A 151 20.74 15.52 16.02
CA ALA A 151 19.89 16.64 15.62
C ALA A 151 20.21 17.91 16.42
N ALA A 152 20.47 17.78 17.73
CA ALA A 152 20.86 18.87 18.62
C ALA A 152 22.19 19.57 18.25
N LEU A 153 23.01 18.97 17.38
CA LEU A 153 24.32 19.50 16.96
C LEU A 153 24.29 20.21 15.60
N VAL A 154 23.17 20.17 14.88
CA VAL A 154 23.00 20.79 13.56
C VAL A 154 22.04 21.97 13.71
N GLU A 155 22.55 23.22 13.64
CA GLU A 155 21.70 24.41 13.48
C GLU A 155 20.90 24.23 12.18
N HIS A 156 19.63 23.84 12.32
CA HIS A 156 18.57 23.84 11.30
C HIS A 156 19.08 23.87 9.85
N GLU A 157 19.67 22.79 9.35
CA GLU A 157 19.42 22.45 7.95
C GLU A 157 17.96 22.03 7.92
N ASP A 158 17.14 22.77 7.17
CA ASP A 158 15.79 22.38 6.78
C ASP A 158 15.86 20.97 6.17
N VAL A 159 15.79 19.94 7.02
CA VAL A 159 15.32 18.63 6.62
C VAL A 159 13.85 18.89 6.37
N SER A 160 13.57 19.36 5.15
CA SER A 160 12.23 19.36 4.60
C SER A 160 11.71 17.96 4.92
N LEU A 161 10.73 17.89 5.82
CA LEU A 161 9.88 16.73 5.94
C LEU A 161 9.25 16.62 4.56
N GLU A 162 9.94 15.95 3.63
CA GLU A 162 9.40 15.68 2.32
C GLU A 162 8.06 15.04 2.61
N ALA A 163 7.02 15.68 2.06
CA ALA A 163 5.67 15.16 2.18
C ALA A 163 5.72 13.66 1.90
N PRO A 164 4.96 12.83 2.64
CA PRO A 164 4.91 11.40 2.38
C PRO A 164 4.83 11.21 0.86
N PRO A 165 5.70 10.37 0.27
CA PRO A 165 5.87 10.39 -1.17
C PRO A 165 4.50 10.15 -1.82
N GLY A 166 4.19 10.93 -2.86
CA GLY A 166 2.83 10.99 -3.41
C GLY A 166 2.28 9.61 -3.78
N ASP A 167 0.95 9.48 -3.86
CA ASP A 167 0.22 8.21 -4.02
C ASP A 167 0.76 7.27 -5.13
N GLU A 168 1.48 7.81 -6.12
CA GLU A 168 2.18 7.08 -7.18
C GLU A 168 3.14 5.98 -6.69
N ILE A 169 3.81 6.17 -5.53
CA ILE A 169 4.75 5.17 -4.98
C ILE A 169 4.06 4.00 -4.26
N TRP A 170 2.77 4.12 -3.96
CA TRP A 170 1.96 3.05 -3.35
C TRP A 170 1.25 2.20 -4.40
N GLN A 171 1.66 2.31 -5.67
CA GLN A 171 1.15 1.45 -6.72
C GLN A 171 1.78 0.06 -6.63
N HIS A 172 0.93 -0.97 -6.70
CA HIS A 172 1.38 -2.34 -6.89
C HIS A 172 1.67 -2.59 -8.38
N GLY A 173 2.76 -3.27 -8.66
CA GLY A 173 3.16 -3.58 -10.03
C GLY A 173 4.47 -4.34 -10.12
N ALA A 174 4.93 -4.54 -11.34
CA ALA A 174 6.16 -5.27 -11.64
C ALA A 174 7.30 -4.30 -12.02
N LEU A 175 8.49 -4.53 -11.46
CA LEU A 175 9.72 -4.03 -12.05
C LEU A 175 10.11 -4.91 -13.23
N ILE A 176 10.31 -4.26 -14.37
CA ILE A 176 10.70 -4.89 -15.62
C ILE A 176 12.05 -4.34 -16.05
N ILE A 177 13.03 -5.22 -16.26
CA ILE A 177 14.24 -4.86 -17.02
C ILE A 177 13.87 -4.84 -18.50
N THR A 178 13.97 -3.67 -19.13
CA THR A 178 13.78 -3.48 -20.57
C THR A 178 15.10 -3.49 -21.35
N ARG A 179 16.23 -3.30 -20.64
CA ARG A 179 17.57 -3.46 -21.20
C ARG A 179 18.56 -3.85 -20.12
N ILE A 180 19.30 -4.93 -20.31
CA ILE A 180 20.30 -5.40 -19.32
C ILE A 180 21.50 -4.46 -19.17
N GLY A 181 21.84 -3.75 -20.24
CA GLY A 181 22.97 -2.82 -20.23
C GLY A 181 24.34 -3.51 -20.18
N PRO A 182 25.40 -2.76 -19.84
CA PRO A 182 26.78 -3.19 -20.04
C PRO A 182 27.26 -4.26 -19.04
N GLN A 183 26.73 -4.31 -17.82
CA GLN A 183 27.17 -5.27 -16.80
C GLN A 183 26.34 -6.56 -16.80
N LYS A 184 26.18 -7.18 -17.99
CA LYS A 184 25.30 -8.35 -18.21
C LYS A 184 25.48 -9.46 -17.17
N MET A 185 26.71 -9.83 -16.84
CA MET A 185 26.95 -10.94 -15.90
C MET A 185 26.53 -10.61 -14.46
N LYS A 186 26.60 -9.34 -14.03
CA LYS A 186 26.11 -8.95 -12.71
C LYS A 186 24.59 -8.94 -12.64
N VAL A 187 23.93 -8.50 -13.71
CA VAL A 187 22.46 -8.59 -13.83
C VAL A 187 22.01 -10.05 -13.88
N VAL A 188 22.69 -10.93 -14.61
CA VAL A 188 22.40 -12.38 -14.61
C VAL A 188 22.57 -12.97 -13.20
N GLN A 189 23.62 -12.58 -12.48
CA GLN A 189 23.82 -13.03 -11.10
C GLN A 189 22.72 -12.53 -10.16
N PHE A 190 22.28 -11.28 -10.32
CA PHE A 190 21.14 -10.73 -9.60
C PHE A 190 19.87 -11.53 -9.90
N LEU A 191 19.51 -11.75 -11.18
CA LEU A 191 18.34 -12.53 -11.58
C LEU A 191 18.36 -13.94 -10.98
N ARG A 192 19.53 -14.58 -10.99
CA ARG A 192 19.72 -15.90 -10.41
C ARG A 192 19.39 -15.93 -8.91
N GLN A 193 19.83 -14.92 -8.17
CA GLN A 193 19.61 -14.82 -6.73
C GLN A 193 18.17 -14.40 -6.42
N ALA A 194 17.67 -13.38 -7.10
CA ALA A 194 16.36 -12.80 -6.86
C ALA A 194 15.20 -13.69 -7.28
N LEU A 195 15.41 -14.61 -8.23
CA LEU A 195 14.38 -15.50 -8.77
C LEU A 195 14.68 -16.99 -8.53
N GLU A 196 15.70 -17.29 -7.72
CA GLU A 196 16.18 -18.64 -7.41
C GLU A 196 16.45 -19.54 -8.63
N LEU A 197 16.81 -18.94 -9.76
CA LEU A 197 16.99 -19.65 -11.02
C LEU A 197 18.30 -20.45 -11.07
N SER A 198 18.34 -21.49 -11.89
CA SER A 198 19.61 -22.09 -12.29
C SER A 198 20.44 -21.11 -13.15
N PRO A 199 21.77 -21.32 -13.27
CA PRO A 199 22.60 -20.49 -14.15
C PRO A 199 22.13 -20.45 -15.61
N GLN A 200 21.57 -21.56 -16.11
CA GLN A 200 21.09 -21.65 -17.48
C GLN A 200 19.76 -20.90 -17.67
N GLU A 201 18.83 -21.01 -16.72
CA GLU A 201 17.57 -20.25 -16.74
C GLU A 201 17.82 -18.75 -16.62
N ALA A 202 18.72 -18.31 -15.75
CA ALA A 202 19.08 -16.91 -15.61
C ALA A 202 19.71 -16.35 -16.91
N LEU A 203 20.54 -17.13 -17.61
CA LEU A 203 21.10 -16.75 -18.91
C LEU A 203 20.05 -16.68 -20.02
N THR A 204 19.11 -17.63 -20.05
CA THR A 204 17.99 -17.65 -21.00
C THR A 204 17.07 -16.44 -20.77
N LEU A 205 16.71 -16.18 -19.51
CA LEU A 205 15.88 -15.04 -19.13
C LEU A 205 16.57 -13.72 -19.50
N ALA A 206 17.89 -13.63 -19.27
CA ALA A 206 18.69 -12.47 -19.68
C ALA A 206 18.80 -12.26 -21.21
N GLY A 207 18.32 -13.22 -22.02
CA GLY A 207 18.19 -13.06 -23.47
C GLY A 207 16.90 -12.38 -23.90
N GLN A 208 15.93 -12.19 -23.00
CA GLN A 208 14.61 -11.65 -23.31
C GLN A 208 14.61 -10.11 -23.34
N GLN A 209 13.62 -9.54 -24.04
CA GLN A 209 13.48 -8.07 -24.20
C GLN A 209 12.75 -7.41 -23.02
N SER A 210 12.01 -8.19 -22.23
CA SER A 210 11.22 -7.72 -21.09
C SER A 210 11.33 -8.77 -20.00
N ILE A 211 12.01 -8.45 -18.91
CA ILE A 211 12.30 -9.40 -17.84
C ILE A 211 11.67 -8.90 -16.54
N PRO A 212 10.60 -9.53 -16.02
CA PRO A 212 10.10 -9.22 -14.69
C PRO A 212 11.12 -9.66 -13.64
N VAL A 213 11.44 -8.77 -12.69
CA VAL A 213 12.50 -9.01 -11.70
C VAL A 213 12.05 -8.84 -10.26
N ALA A 214 10.98 -8.11 -10.03
CA ALA A 214 10.30 -8.03 -8.74
C ALA A 214 8.85 -7.59 -8.98
N GLN A 215 7.96 -7.90 -8.04
CA GLN A 215 6.57 -7.43 -8.03
C GLN A 215 6.19 -7.07 -6.59
N GLY A 216 5.41 -6.00 -6.44
CA GLY A 216 5.06 -5.40 -5.16
C GLY A 216 4.80 -3.90 -5.26
N TYR A 217 4.71 -3.25 -4.10
CA TYR A 217 4.56 -1.80 -4.02
C TYR A 217 5.81 -1.06 -4.50
N LEU A 218 5.64 -0.06 -5.37
CA LEU A 218 6.75 0.69 -5.96
C LEU A 218 7.73 1.21 -4.90
N VAL A 219 7.25 1.73 -3.77
CA VAL A 219 8.08 2.19 -2.65
C VAL A 219 9.11 1.15 -2.20
N ARG A 220 8.70 -0.13 -2.09
CA ARG A 220 9.58 -1.25 -1.69
C ARG A 220 10.48 -1.74 -2.82
N LEU A 221 10.04 -1.51 -4.06
CA LEU A 221 10.77 -1.88 -5.25
C LEU A 221 11.87 -0.86 -5.60
N GLN A 222 11.84 0.36 -5.06
CA GLN A 222 12.81 1.42 -5.36
C GLN A 222 14.25 1.00 -5.10
N ARG A 223 14.54 0.28 -4.00
CA ARG A 223 15.91 -0.19 -3.71
C ARG A 223 16.42 -1.16 -4.79
N THR A 224 15.56 -2.08 -5.22
CA THR A 224 15.84 -3.02 -6.31
C THR A 224 16.03 -2.29 -7.64
N GLN A 225 15.18 -1.30 -7.92
CA GLN A 225 15.25 -0.46 -9.12
C GLN A 225 16.58 0.31 -9.18
N VAL A 226 16.94 1.01 -8.11
CA VAL A 226 18.21 1.76 -8.00
C VAL A 226 19.41 0.82 -8.10
N HIS A 227 19.37 -0.35 -7.46
CA HIS A 227 20.46 -1.33 -7.54
C HIS A 227 20.68 -1.79 -8.99
N LEU A 228 19.62 -2.21 -9.68
CA LEU A 228 19.68 -2.65 -11.08
C LEU A 228 20.13 -1.54 -12.02
N GLN A 229 19.66 -0.31 -11.81
CA GLN A 229 20.12 0.87 -12.55
C GLN A 229 21.60 1.16 -12.31
N GLY A 230 22.09 0.98 -11.07
CA GLY A 230 23.52 1.07 -10.72
C GLY A 230 24.39 -0.01 -11.38
N LEU A 231 23.81 -1.18 -11.68
CA LEU A 231 24.44 -2.20 -12.53
C LEU A 231 24.40 -1.84 -14.03
N GLY A 232 23.74 -0.75 -14.41
CA GLY A 232 23.64 -0.25 -15.78
C GLY A 232 22.43 -0.80 -16.56
N ALA A 233 21.50 -1.51 -15.91
CA ALA A 233 20.26 -1.94 -16.54
C ALA A 233 19.27 -0.76 -16.67
N THR A 234 18.45 -0.78 -17.73
CA THR A 234 17.26 0.07 -17.84
C THR A 234 16.08 -0.70 -17.26
N VAL A 235 15.46 -0.11 -16.24
CA VAL A 235 14.35 -0.70 -15.48
C VAL A 235 13.16 0.23 -15.51
N GLU A 236 11.99 -0.34 -15.74
CA GLU A 236 10.69 0.32 -15.80
C GLU A 236 9.78 -0.32 -14.75
N PHE A 237 9.07 0.48 -13.95
CA PHE A 237 7.96 -0.01 -13.15
C PHE A 237 6.70 -0.01 -14.01
N ARG A 238 6.04 -1.16 -14.10
CA ARG A 238 4.73 -1.30 -14.76
C ARG A 238 3.70 -1.60 -13.68
N PRO A 239 2.78 -0.67 -13.38
CA PRO A 239 1.69 -0.94 -12.46
C PRO A 239 0.80 -2.05 -13.04
N ASP A 240 0.18 -2.85 -12.18
CA ASP A 240 -0.69 -3.96 -12.61
C ASP A 240 -1.97 -3.48 -13.33
N SER A 241 -2.26 -2.17 -13.28
CA SER A 241 -3.35 -1.48 -13.98
C SER A 241 -2.97 -0.01 -14.22
N PRO A 242 -3.63 0.75 -15.13
CA PRO A 242 -3.31 2.15 -15.39
C PRO A 242 -3.35 2.98 -14.10
N ALA A 243 -2.49 4.00 -13.99
CA ALA A 243 -2.43 4.87 -12.82
C ALA A 243 -3.80 5.50 -12.53
N LEU A 244 -4.47 5.06 -11.48
CA LEU A 244 -5.73 5.62 -11.03
C LEU A 244 -5.45 6.85 -10.18
N ARG A 245 -6.13 7.97 -10.47
CA ARG A 245 -6.16 9.13 -9.59
C ARG A 245 -6.73 8.70 -8.24
N THR A 246 -6.22 9.26 -7.15
CA THR A 246 -6.71 9.05 -5.78
C THR A 246 -8.24 9.07 -5.75
N PHE A 247 -8.84 7.93 -5.39
CA PHE A 247 -10.29 7.83 -5.21
C PHE A 247 -10.69 8.64 -3.98
N GLN A 248 -11.25 9.84 -4.20
CA GLN A 248 -11.67 10.75 -3.14
C GLN A 248 -12.95 11.47 -3.54
N ARG A 249 -13.75 11.88 -2.56
CA ARG A 249 -14.95 12.70 -2.80
C ARG A 249 -14.54 14.08 -3.32
N ASP A 250 -15.53 14.77 -3.88
CA ASP A 250 -15.47 16.14 -4.38
C ASP A 250 -14.49 16.33 -5.55
N THR A 251 -14.33 15.29 -6.37
CA THR A 251 -13.48 15.27 -7.56
C THR A 251 -14.25 14.87 -8.81
N PHE A 252 -13.74 15.27 -9.98
CA PHE A 252 -14.19 14.76 -11.27
C PHE A 252 -13.28 13.62 -11.73
N LEU A 253 -13.90 12.55 -12.22
CA LEU A 253 -13.24 11.48 -12.97
C LEU A 253 -13.92 11.33 -14.33
N ARG A 254 -13.19 10.81 -15.31
CA ARG A 254 -13.82 10.23 -16.50
C ARG A 254 -14.50 8.92 -16.10
N ILE A 255 -15.60 8.58 -16.76
CA ILE A 255 -16.32 7.35 -16.46
C ILE A 255 -15.43 6.11 -16.59
N GLU A 256 -14.51 6.08 -17.56
CA GLU A 256 -13.57 4.96 -17.71
C GLU A 256 -12.59 4.88 -16.55
N GLU A 257 -12.16 6.03 -16.01
CA GLU A 257 -11.29 6.09 -14.83
C GLU A 257 -12.02 5.57 -13.60
N LEU A 258 -13.30 5.89 -13.44
CA LEU A 258 -14.12 5.38 -12.35
C LEU A 258 -14.37 3.87 -12.49
N ILE A 259 -14.66 3.37 -13.70
CA ILE A 259 -14.77 1.94 -13.98
C ILE A 259 -13.47 1.23 -13.60
N ASP A 260 -12.32 1.78 -13.98
CA ASP A 260 -11.02 1.21 -13.63
C ASP A 260 -10.78 1.20 -12.11
N CYS A 261 -11.22 2.25 -11.39
CA CYS A 261 -11.17 2.28 -9.92
C CYS A 261 -11.96 1.13 -9.30
N VAL A 262 -13.19 0.90 -9.79
CA VAL A 262 -14.06 -0.17 -9.32
C VAL A 262 -13.51 -1.56 -9.65
N LYS A 263 -13.00 -1.76 -10.85
CA LYS A 263 -12.29 -2.98 -11.23
C LYS A 263 -11.10 -3.28 -10.30
N ALA A 264 -10.44 -2.23 -9.81
CA ALA A 264 -9.32 -2.30 -8.89
C ALA A 264 -9.73 -2.30 -7.40
N GLN A 265 -11.03 -2.29 -7.09
CA GLN A 265 -11.58 -2.33 -5.72
C GLN A 265 -11.08 -1.20 -4.80
N GLN A 266 -10.81 -0.01 -5.34
CA GLN A 266 -10.23 1.12 -4.60
C GLN A 266 -11.25 1.91 -3.74
N GLU A 267 -12.53 1.70 -3.99
CA GLU A 267 -13.67 2.52 -3.55
C GLU A 267 -14.38 2.01 -2.30
N ARG A 268 -14.03 0.80 -1.82
CA ARG A 268 -14.86 -0.02 -0.91
C ARG A 268 -15.12 0.57 0.48
N GLU A 269 -14.39 1.61 0.88
CA GLU A 269 -14.56 2.28 2.18
C GLU A 269 -15.16 3.69 2.07
N LEU A 270 -15.31 4.21 0.85
CA LEU A 270 -15.86 5.53 0.62
C LEU A 270 -17.32 5.39 0.22
N ALA A 271 -18.26 5.88 1.04
CA ALA A 271 -19.63 6.01 0.55
C ALA A 271 -19.68 7.16 -0.47
N TYR A 272 -20.17 6.95 -1.68
CA TYR A 272 -20.27 8.02 -2.68
C TYR A 272 -21.47 7.80 -3.58
N ASP A 273 -21.91 8.87 -4.22
CA ASP A 273 -22.82 8.83 -5.35
C ASP A 273 -22.18 9.57 -6.53
N LEU A 274 -22.65 9.24 -7.74
CA LEU A 274 -22.25 9.88 -8.98
C LEU A 274 -23.21 11.02 -9.31
N TYR A 275 -22.62 12.16 -9.65
CA TYR A 275 -23.34 13.35 -10.05
C TYR A 275 -22.84 13.87 -11.39
N THR A 276 -23.75 14.26 -12.26
CA THR A 276 -23.47 14.72 -13.63
C THR A 276 -24.24 15.99 -13.95
N ALA A 277 -23.86 16.66 -15.04
CA ALA A 277 -24.61 17.81 -15.56
C ALA A 277 -25.88 17.36 -16.31
N GLU A 278 -25.84 16.18 -16.94
CA GLU A 278 -26.93 15.57 -17.72
C GLU A 278 -27.35 14.24 -17.08
N ALA A 279 -28.65 13.95 -17.03
CA ALA A 279 -29.21 12.88 -16.19
C ALA A 279 -29.62 11.61 -16.95
N ASP A 280 -29.22 11.47 -18.22
CA ASP A 280 -29.81 10.47 -19.10
C ASP A 280 -28.97 9.18 -19.16
N ALA A 281 -27.89 9.19 -19.94
CA ALA A 281 -27.02 8.05 -20.15
C ALA A 281 -25.56 8.52 -20.19
N PHE A 282 -24.64 7.63 -19.84
CA PHE A 282 -23.22 7.89 -19.94
C PHE A 282 -22.71 7.64 -21.36
N ASP A 283 -21.95 8.60 -21.88
CA ASP A 283 -21.12 8.45 -23.07
C ASP A 283 -19.64 8.20 -22.68
N PRO A 284 -18.85 7.55 -23.54
CA PRO A 284 -17.41 7.44 -23.33
C PRO A 284 -16.77 8.83 -23.13
N ARG A 285 -15.88 8.93 -22.15
CA ARG A 285 -15.18 10.13 -21.69
C ARG A 285 -16.01 11.13 -20.90
N ASP A 286 -17.25 10.79 -20.55
CA ASP A 286 -18.06 11.64 -19.68
C ASP A 286 -17.37 11.89 -18.35
N ALA A 287 -17.48 13.13 -17.89
CA ALA A 287 -16.99 13.54 -16.58
C ALA A 287 -18.09 13.29 -15.54
N VAL A 288 -17.79 12.42 -14.58
CA VAL A 288 -18.63 12.15 -13.42
C VAL A 288 -18.03 12.79 -12.18
N PHE A 289 -18.87 13.40 -11.36
CA PHE A 289 -18.46 13.99 -10.09
C PHE A 289 -18.80 13.04 -8.95
N LEU A 290 -17.80 12.70 -8.15
CA LEU A 290 -17.97 11.86 -6.96
C LEU A 290 -18.23 12.76 -5.76
N ALA A 291 -19.34 12.57 -5.04
CA ALA A 291 -19.57 13.26 -3.77
C ALA A 291 -20.23 12.32 -2.76
N GLY A 292 -20.46 12.81 -1.53
CA GLY A 292 -21.15 12.02 -0.52
C GLY A 292 -22.55 11.56 -0.98
N PRO A 293 -23.10 10.48 -0.39
CA PRO A 293 -24.43 10.01 -0.77
C PRO A 293 -25.52 11.04 -0.51
N VAL A 294 -26.60 10.99 -1.28
CA VAL A 294 -27.82 11.76 -0.99
C VAL A 294 -28.39 11.31 0.35
N GLN A 295 -28.67 12.27 1.24
CA GLN A 295 -29.27 11.99 2.55
C GLN A 295 -30.77 12.30 2.52
N VAL A 296 -31.57 11.53 3.24
CA VAL A 296 -32.99 11.87 3.46
C VAL A 296 -33.11 12.57 4.80
N ALA A 297 -33.49 13.85 4.77
CA ALA A 297 -33.73 14.63 5.96
C ALA A 297 -34.99 14.13 6.70
N ALA A 298 -35.14 14.48 7.97
CA ALA A 298 -36.27 14.04 8.81
C ALA A 298 -37.65 14.49 8.29
N ASN A 299 -37.69 15.48 7.40
CA ASN A 299 -38.88 15.96 6.70
C ASN A 299 -39.19 15.22 5.39
N GLY A 300 -38.37 14.21 5.02
CA GLY A 300 -38.51 13.45 3.78
C GLY A 300 -37.94 14.14 2.54
N GLU A 301 -37.25 15.28 2.69
CA GLU A 301 -36.57 15.95 1.58
C GLU A 301 -35.18 15.35 1.36
N GLU A 302 -34.79 15.20 0.08
CA GLU A 302 -33.44 14.82 -0.32
C GLU A 302 -32.47 15.97 -0.10
N ALA A 303 -31.48 15.74 0.75
CA ALA A 303 -30.38 16.63 1.04
C ALA A 303 -29.14 16.20 0.23
N TYR A 304 -28.83 16.98 -0.79
CA TYR A 304 -27.67 16.79 -1.65
C TYR A 304 -26.41 17.42 -1.04
N PRO A 305 -25.22 16.87 -1.28
CA PRO A 305 -23.98 17.48 -0.81
C PRO A 305 -23.81 18.93 -1.29
N ASP A 306 -23.23 19.79 -0.45
CA ASP A 306 -22.98 21.20 -0.78
C ASP A 306 -22.11 21.38 -2.03
N SER A 307 -21.21 20.43 -2.28
CA SER A 307 -20.33 20.42 -3.45
C SER A 307 -21.09 20.17 -4.76
N VAL A 308 -22.14 19.36 -4.71
CA VAL A 308 -23.05 19.05 -5.82
C VAL A 308 -23.96 20.25 -6.08
N THR A 309 -24.63 20.75 -5.03
CA THR A 309 -25.59 21.87 -5.13
C THR A 309 -24.92 23.13 -5.66
N ARG A 310 -23.71 23.47 -5.19
CA ARG A 310 -22.94 24.63 -5.69
C ARG A 310 -22.56 24.53 -7.16
N ARG A 311 -22.47 23.32 -7.71
CA ARG A 311 -22.09 23.07 -9.11
C ARG A 311 -23.29 22.88 -10.03
N GLY A 312 -24.51 22.85 -9.49
CA GLY A 312 -25.72 22.60 -10.28
C GLY A 312 -25.78 21.20 -10.89
N LEU A 313 -25.07 20.24 -10.29
CA LEU A 313 -25.05 18.84 -10.72
C LEU A 313 -26.29 18.11 -10.21
N ARG A 314 -26.66 17.02 -10.87
CA ARG A 314 -27.80 16.16 -10.53
C ARG A 314 -27.32 14.77 -10.18
N PHE A 315 -28.07 14.08 -9.32
CA PHE A 315 -27.82 12.66 -9.07
C PHE A 315 -27.97 11.86 -10.36
N SER A 316 -27.05 10.94 -10.59
CA SER A 316 -27.02 10.06 -11.75
C SER A 316 -27.05 8.60 -11.35
N TYR A 317 -26.22 8.21 -10.38
CA TYR A 317 -26.08 6.81 -9.99
C TYR A 317 -25.67 6.72 -8.52
N SER A 318 -26.21 5.74 -7.79
CA SER A 318 -25.65 5.45 -6.46
C SER A 318 -24.30 4.75 -6.58
N GLY A 319 -23.38 4.99 -5.65
CA GLY A 319 -22.08 4.31 -5.68
C GLY A 319 -22.21 2.79 -5.61
N GLU A 320 -23.17 2.28 -4.84
CA GLU A 320 -23.44 0.84 -4.69
C GLU A 320 -23.92 0.21 -5.99
N GLN A 321 -24.93 0.80 -6.63
CA GLN A 321 -25.43 0.27 -7.91
C GLN A 321 -24.34 0.32 -8.98
N PHE A 322 -23.53 1.39 -9.00
CA PHE A 322 -22.47 1.53 -9.99
C PHE A 322 -21.45 0.40 -9.82
N GLN A 323 -21.08 0.09 -8.57
CA GLN A 323 -20.20 -1.03 -8.25
C GLN A 323 -20.81 -2.36 -8.67
N ASP A 324 -22.07 -2.63 -8.30
CA ASP A 324 -22.75 -3.89 -8.62
C ASP A 324 -22.76 -4.18 -10.13
N VAL A 325 -23.02 -3.16 -10.96
CA VAL A 325 -23.04 -3.33 -12.41
C VAL A 325 -21.65 -3.60 -12.98
N VAL A 326 -20.62 -2.90 -12.49
CA VAL A 326 -19.23 -3.12 -12.93
C VAL A 326 -18.73 -4.50 -12.49
N ASP A 327 -18.97 -4.88 -11.23
CA ASP A 327 -18.56 -6.17 -10.66
C ASP A 327 -19.24 -7.33 -11.41
N LEU A 328 -20.54 -7.21 -11.69
CA LEU A 328 -21.26 -8.23 -12.45
C LEU A 328 -20.77 -8.32 -13.89
N ALA A 329 -20.50 -7.19 -14.55
CA ALA A 329 -19.94 -7.19 -15.90
C ALA A 329 -18.59 -7.92 -15.96
N ILE A 330 -17.70 -7.69 -14.99
CA ILE A 330 -16.42 -8.38 -14.88
C ILE A 330 -16.58 -9.87 -14.53
N GLN A 331 -17.56 -10.21 -13.69
CA GLN A 331 -17.88 -11.59 -13.36
C GLN A 331 -18.35 -12.38 -14.60
N GLN A 332 -19.19 -11.78 -15.45
CA GLN A 332 -19.67 -12.38 -16.68
C GLN A 332 -18.57 -12.47 -17.75
N LYS A 333 -17.77 -11.40 -17.89
CA LYS A 333 -16.70 -11.28 -18.88
C LYS A 333 -15.47 -10.59 -18.26
N PRO A 334 -14.45 -11.36 -17.81
CA PRO A 334 -13.28 -10.81 -17.13
C PRO A 334 -12.48 -9.77 -17.93
N ASP A 335 -12.57 -9.79 -19.26
CA ASP A 335 -11.93 -8.85 -20.18
C ASP A 335 -12.89 -7.79 -20.75
N ALA A 336 -14.05 -7.56 -20.10
CA ALA A 336 -15.05 -6.58 -20.54
C ALA A 336 -14.43 -5.19 -20.74
N SER A 337 -14.62 -4.65 -21.93
CA SER A 337 -14.16 -3.32 -22.32
C SER A 337 -14.97 -2.23 -21.61
N HIS A 338 -14.42 -1.02 -21.50
CA HIS A 338 -15.15 0.12 -20.96
C HIS A 338 -16.48 0.37 -21.68
N ALA A 339 -16.52 0.18 -23.01
CA ALA A 339 -17.73 0.37 -23.80
C ALA A 339 -18.84 -0.63 -23.45
N GLU A 340 -18.49 -1.89 -23.17
CA GLU A 340 -19.47 -2.91 -22.75
C GLU A 340 -20.02 -2.62 -21.36
N ILE A 341 -19.17 -2.13 -20.46
CA ILE A 341 -19.56 -1.76 -19.09
C ILE A 341 -20.43 -0.49 -19.09
N ILE A 342 -20.09 0.52 -19.89
CA ILE A 342 -20.92 1.72 -20.06
C ILE A 342 -22.31 1.33 -20.59
N ARG A 343 -22.38 0.38 -21.54
CA ARG A 343 -23.65 -0.16 -22.03
C ARG A 343 -24.46 -0.83 -20.91
N ALA A 344 -23.81 -1.61 -20.05
CA ALA A 344 -24.48 -2.25 -18.91
C ALA A 344 -24.98 -1.22 -17.87
N LEU A 345 -24.18 -0.19 -17.58
CA LEU A 345 -24.55 0.92 -16.68
C LEU A 345 -25.78 1.67 -17.19
N ASN A 346 -25.80 2.00 -18.49
CA ASN A 346 -26.93 2.67 -19.12
C ASN A 346 -28.18 1.79 -19.16
N HIS A 347 -28.01 0.49 -19.44
CA HIS A 347 -29.11 -0.48 -19.42
C HIS A 347 -29.75 -0.56 -18.03
N TYR A 348 -28.94 -0.68 -16.97
CA TYR A 348 -29.45 -0.71 -15.59
C TYR A 348 -30.17 0.59 -15.21
N SER A 349 -29.66 1.75 -15.63
CA SER A 349 -30.33 3.05 -15.43
C SER A 349 -31.72 3.11 -16.09
N GLU A 350 -31.85 2.54 -17.30
CA GLU A 350 -33.09 2.59 -18.08
C GLU A 350 -34.12 1.52 -17.64
N HIS A 351 -33.65 0.33 -17.24
CA HIS A 351 -34.50 -0.85 -17.07
C HIS A 351 -34.57 -1.40 -15.64
N ASP A 352 -33.74 -0.89 -14.71
CA ASP A 352 -33.63 -1.38 -13.32
C ASP A 352 -33.34 -2.90 -13.25
N ASP A 353 -32.58 -3.40 -14.23
CA ASP A 353 -32.13 -4.79 -14.31
C ASP A 353 -30.70 -4.87 -14.86
N PHE A 354 -30.06 -6.03 -14.66
CA PHE A 354 -28.70 -6.25 -15.10
C PHE A 354 -28.66 -6.76 -16.55
N LEU A 355 -27.82 -6.12 -17.38
CA LEU A 355 -27.55 -6.58 -18.73
C LEU A 355 -26.67 -7.85 -18.70
N ASP A 356 -27.06 -8.87 -19.45
CA ASP A 356 -26.19 -10.01 -19.77
C ASP A 356 -25.25 -9.63 -20.93
N ILE A 357 -23.94 -9.63 -20.66
CA ILE A 357 -22.88 -9.33 -21.62
C ILE A 357 -22.01 -10.56 -21.93
N GLY A 358 -22.38 -11.75 -21.43
CA GLY A 358 -21.62 -12.99 -21.52
C GLY A 358 -21.75 -13.79 -22.82
N GLU A 359 -22.44 -13.27 -23.84
CA GLU A 359 -22.58 -13.90 -25.17
C GLU A 359 -21.57 -13.40 -26.22
#